data_AF-A0A0D3I2G7-F1
#
_entry.id   AF-A0A0D3I2G7-F1
#
_cell.length_a   1.000
_cell.length_b   1.000
_cell.length_c   1.000
_cell.angle_alpha   90.00
_cell.angle_beta   90.00
_cell.angle_gamma   90.00
#
_symmetry.space_group_name_H-M   'P 1'
#
loop_
_entity.id
_entity.type
_entity.pdbx_description
1 polymer ?
#
loop_
_entity_poly.entity_id
_entity_poly.type
_entity_poly.pdbx_seq_one_letter_code
_entity_poly.pdbx_strand_id
1 'polypeptide(L)'
;LTAATEGFDEARKVGEGGFGRVYRCDTLPSLPRVASGFAVKTALVGVGAQGLAELQSEVRTLSAACHRSLLPLLGVCLAPARACLVYPLCRGGSLEDRLYRTPAALQRLRMLGFETPPPPLSSAARLRVLRDAARALHYLHTRSPMILHRDVSAGNILLDERGNGYLADVGLARAAEATAGGSQQVSHLSTQRLFGKLGYMDPIISQSGQASQLTDGFALGITLLVALTGRGAVGLLDECYAALEEPDTAEGIAAADAGWSAAQAEELVRLVVGLAYERKPKRMPLAEALPRLEALVEAARAVEETAAAEERLCDLCWDAPRSVRFACGHALYCEDCALRVLERDTKCPTCRQPALPIAAAGAHVAVQTTFVCQQQAPVDAVHPQPANAAAAVECYAL
;
A
#
# COMPACT_ATOMS: atom_id res chain seq x y z
N LEU A 1 13.89 4.44 21.75
CA LEU A 1 12.42 4.43 21.57
C LEU A 1 11.77 5.53 22.38
N THR A 2 11.77 5.49 23.73
CA THR A 2 11.18 6.55 24.57
C THR A 2 11.58 7.96 24.17
N ALA A 3 12.88 8.24 24.03
CA ALA A 3 13.33 9.57 23.58
C ALA A 3 12.86 9.91 22.15
N ALA A 4 12.91 8.93 21.23
CA ALA A 4 12.53 9.13 19.83
C ALA A 4 11.03 9.35 19.62
N THR A 5 10.20 8.83 20.52
CA THR A 5 8.74 9.02 20.54
C THR A 5 8.30 10.08 21.56
N GLU A 6 9.23 10.87 22.10
CA GLU A 6 8.97 11.93 23.10
C GLU A 6 8.19 11.43 24.32
N GLY A 7 8.53 10.24 24.81
CA GLY A 7 7.81 9.59 25.90
C GLY A 7 6.57 8.82 25.48
N PHE A 8 6.43 8.50 24.18
CA PHE A 8 5.19 8.00 23.58
C PHE A 8 4.06 9.03 23.66
N ASP A 9 4.40 10.27 23.30
CA ASP A 9 3.45 11.38 23.31
C ASP A 9 2.28 11.14 22.34
N GLU A 10 1.08 11.60 22.70
CA GLU A 10 -0.11 11.47 21.86
C GLU A 10 0.03 12.24 20.53
N ALA A 11 0.83 13.31 20.48
CA ALA A 11 1.17 14.02 19.24
C ALA A 11 2.01 13.18 18.28
N ARG A 12 2.67 12.12 18.78
CA ARG A 12 3.40 11.13 17.98
C ARG A 12 2.55 9.91 17.64
N LYS A 13 1.34 9.77 18.18
CA LYS A 13 0.45 8.65 17.84
C LYS A 13 0.01 8.74 16.38
N VAL A 14 0.01 7.62 15.67
CA VAL A 14 -0.49 7.49 14.29
C VAL A 14 -1.62 6.48 14.14
N GLY A 15 -1.82 5.61 15.14
CA GLY A 15 -2.91 4.65 15.14
C GLY A 15 -3.11 3.99 16.50
N GLU A 16 -4.32 3.45 16.70
CA GLU A 16 -4.72 2.69 17.88
C GLU A 16 -5.75 1.64 17.47
N GLY A 17 -5.62 0.41 17.99
CA GLY A 17 -6.52 -0.70 17.70
C GLY A 17 -6.33 -1.86 18.69
N GLY A 18 -6.94 -3.01 18.40
CA GLY A 18 -6.90 -4.20 19.28
C GLY A 18 -5.49 -4.72 19.57
N PHE A 19 -4.55 -4.47 18.66
CA PHE A 19 -3.14 -4.86 18.76
C PHE A 19 -2.24 -3.79 19.41
N GLY A 20 -2.84 -2.67 19.82
CA GLY A 20 -2.21 -1.59 20.55
C GLY A 20 -2.03 -0.30 19.79
N ARG A 21 -1.04 0.48 20.23
CA ARG A 21 -0.81 1.86 19.77
C ARG A 21 0.41 1.91 18.89
N VAL A 22 0.35 2.74 17.86
CA VAL A 22 1.48 2.96 16.94
C VAL A 22 1.88 4.42 17.02
N TYR A 23 3.18 4.67 17.21
CA TYR A 23 3.76 6.00 17.30
C TYR A 23 4.77 6.21 16.18
N ARG A 24 4.85 7.41 15.61
CA ARG A 24 5.88 7.78 14.64
C ARG A 24 7.12 8.35 15.32
N CYS A 25 8.28 8.09 14.75
CA CYS A 25 9.51 8.82 15.06
C CYS A 25 10.36 8.99 13.82
N ASP A 26 11.14 10.07 13.76
CA ASP A 26 11.85 10.46 12.54
C ASP A 26 13.21 9.76 12.41
N THR A 27 13.85 9.45 13.54
CA THR A 27 15.18 8.84 13.59
C THR A 27 15.32 7.85 14.75
N LEU A 28 16.01 6.74 14.52
CA LEU A 28 16.45 5.81 15.54
C LEU A 28 17.97 5.59 15.39
N PRO A 29 18.82 5.95 16.36
CA PRO A 29 20.27 5.85 16.22
C PRO A 29 20.78 4.44 15.93
N SER A 30 20.04 3.42 16.36
CA SER A 30 20.38 2.01 16.16
C SER A 30 19.97 1.43 14.80
N LEU A 31 19.24 2.19 13.97
CA LEU A 31 18.75 1.72 12.68
C LEU A 31 19.19 2.68 11.55
N PRO A 32 19.41 2.16 10.32
CA PRO A 32 19.66 3.01 9.17
C PRO A 32 18.52 4.02 8.96
N ARG A 33 18.86 5.23 8.52
CA ARG A 33 17.88 6.28 8.28
C ARG A 33 16.92 5.85 7.16
N VAL A 34 15.63 5.82 7.46
CA VAL A 34 14.55 5.61 6.49
C VAL A 34 13.93 6.96 6.16
N ALA A 35 13.77 7.29 4.87
CA ALA A 35 13.28 8.60 4.44
C ALA A 35 11.90 8.94 5.04
N SER A 36 11.03 7.95 5.15
CA SER A 36 9.68 8.12 5.70
C SER A 36 9.64 8.22 7.23
N GLY A 37 10.71 7.82 7.93
CA GLY A 37 10.75 7.63 9.38
C GLY A 37 10.30 6.22 9.79
N PHE A 38 9.98 6.06 11.08
CA PHE A 38 9.66 4.77 11.68
C PHE A 38 8.30 4.77 12.36
N ALA A 39 7.63 3.63 12.33
CA ALA A 39 6.45 3.32 13.11
C ALA A 39 6.82 2.37 14.26
N VAL A 40 6.47 2.74 15.49
CA VAL A 40 6.72 1.97 16.72
C VAL A 40 5.39 1.45 17.23
N LYS A 41 5.10 0.17 16.97
CA LYS A 41 3.92 -0.53 17.49
C LYS A 41 4.22 -1.02 18.90
N THR A 42 3.42 -0.57 19.87
CA THR A 42 3.52 -0.98 21.27
C THR A 42 2.37 -1.91 21.61
N ALA A 43 2.66 -3.02 22.29
CA ALA A 43 1.60 -3.80 22.93
C ALA A 43 0.89 -2.92 23.99
N LEU A 44 -0.44 -3.04 24.11
CA LEU A 44 -1.18 -2.32 25.15
C LEU A 44 -0.66 -2.73 26.53
N VAL A 45 -0.31 -1.73 27.34
CA VAL A 45 0.06 -1.93 28.74
C VAL A 45 -1.14 -2.58 29.44
N GLY A 46 -0.97 -3.79 29.98
CA GLY A 46 -2.03 -4.53 30.69
C GLY A 46 -2.70 -5.65 29.90
N VAL A 47 -2.39 -5.83 28.60
CA VAL A 47 -2.80 -7.05 27.89
C VAL A 47 -1.82 -8.15 28.30
N GLY A 48 -2.32 -9.12 29.07
CA GLY A 48 -1.55 -10.23 29.63
C GLY A 48 -0.88 -11.13 28.58
N ALA A 49 -0.79 -12.43 28.84
CA ALA A 49 -0.03 -13.38 28.00
C ALA A 49 -0.37 -13.35 26.48
N GLN A 50 -1.54 -12.84 26.08
CA GLN A 50 -1.97 -12.76 24.68
C GLN A 50 -1.21 -11.74 23.83
N GLY A 51 -1.09 -10.48 24.28
CA GLY A 51 -0.42 -9.43 23.49
C GLY A 51 1.07 -9.72 23.29
N LEU A 52 1.70 -10.32 24.30
CA LEU A 52 3.07 -10.81 24.20
C LEU A 52 3.20 -11.98 23.21
N ALA A 53 2.24 -12.90 23.20
CA ALA A 53 2.24 -14.04 22.27
C ALA A 53 2.08 -13.60 20.80
N GLU A 54 1.23 -12.61 20.52
CA GLU A 54 1.06 -12.03 19.18
C GLU A 54 2.34 -11.33 18.72
N LEU A 55 2.95 -10.52 19.58
CA LEU A 55 4.23 -9.88 19.31
C LEU A 55 5.35 -10.90 19.03
N GLN A 56 5.46 -11.96 19.84
CA GLN A 56 6.41 -13.03 19.60
C GLN A 56 6.13 -13.79 18.29
N SER A 57 4.86 -14.00 17.94
CA SER A 57 4.47 -14.61 16.67
C SER A 57 4.89 -13.75 15.49
N GLU A 58 4.70 -12.42 15.60
CA GLU A 58 5.09 -11.45 14.58
C GLU A 58 6.61 -11.46 14.37
N VAL A 59 7.39 -11.43 15.46
CA VAL A 59 8.86 -11.53 15.41
C VAL A 59 9.31 -12.82 14.74
N ARG A 60 8.77 -13.99 15.16
CA ARG A 60 9.15 -15.28 14.58
C ARG A 60 8.84 -15.36 13.09
N THR A 61 7.67 -14.86 12.70
CA THR A 61 7.21 -14.89 11.31
C THR A 61 8.08 -13.99 10.43
N LEU A 62 8.24 -12.71 10.82
CA LEU A 62 8.99 -11.73 10.02
C LEU A 62 10.50 -11.97 10.04
N SER A 63 11.04 -12.68 11.04
CA SER A 63 12.45 -13.12 11.02
C SER A 63 12.71 -14.22 9.97
N ALA A 64 11.68 -14.96 9.56
CA ALA A 64 11.78 -16.08 8.62
C ALA A 64 11.19 -15.78 7.21
N ALA A 65 10.63 -14.57 7.03
CA ALA A 65 9.87 -14.16 5.86
C ALA A 65 10.26 -12.74 5.44
N CYS A 66 10.79 -12.59 4.22
CA CYS A 66 11.13 -11.30 3.63
C CYS A 66 10.62 -11.25 2.19
N HIS A 67 9.77 -10.27 1.89
CA HIS A 67 9.19 -10.08 0.57
C HIS A 67 8.94 -8.59 0.32
N ARG A 68 9.10 -8.13 -0.93
CA ARG A 68 9.02 -6.70 -1.29
C ARG A 68 7.68 -6.02 -0.95
N SER A 69 6.62 -6.80 -0.83
CA SER A 69 5.25 -6.35 -0.52
C SER A 69 4.76 -6.85 0.85
N LEU A 70 5.66 -7.38 1.69
CA LEU A 70 5.40 -7.71 3.09
C LEU A 70 6.10 -6.64 3.93
N LEU A 71 5.39 -6.05 4.90
CA LEU A 71 5.97 -4.98 5.72
C LEU A 71 7.14 -5.53 6.55
N PRO A 72 8.38 -5.02 6.36
CA PRO A 72 9.54 -5.58 7.05
C PRO A 72 9.60 -5.13 8.51
N LEU A 73 9.93 -6.07 9.40
CA LEU A 73 10.30 -5.75 10.78
C LEU A 73 11.74 -5.23 10.79
N LEU A 74 11.95 -3.99 11.25
CA LEU A 74 13.28 -3.38 11.32
C LEU A 74 13.95 -3.59 12.67
N GLY A 75 13.17 -3.78 13.73
CA GLY A 75 13.70 -3.96 15.08
C GLY A 75 12.64 -4.31 16.10
N VAL A 76 13.12 -4.80 17.24
CA VAL A 76 12.28 -5.22 18.37
C VAL A 76 12.86 -4.69 19.67
N CYS A 77 11.98 -4.34 20.61
CA CYS A 77 12.31 -4.10 22.00
C CYS A 77 11.43 -5.01 22.85
N LEU A 78 12.04 -5.91 23.65
CA LEU A 78 11.32 -6.83 24.53
C LEU A 78 11.44 -6.44 26.01
N ALA A 79 11.63 -5.15 26.30
CA ALA A 79 11.74 -4.67 27.66
C ALA A 79 10.46 -4.99 28.46
N PRO A 80 10.55 -5.50 29.71
CA PRO A 80 9.39 -5.89 30.51
C PRO A 80 8.35 -4.77 30.70
N ALA A 81 8.83 -3.52 30.77
CA ALA A 81 7.95 -2.35 30.93
C ALA A 81 7.14 -2.03 29.67
N ARG A 82 7.68 -2.33 28.47
CA ARG A 82 7.01 -2.06 27.19
C ARG A 82 7.69 -2.80 26.04
N ALA A 83 7.02 -3.83 25.54
CA ALA A 83 7.43 -4.49 24.31
C ALA A 83 7.00 -3.66 23.08
N CYS A 84 7.92 -3.48 22.13
CA CYS A 84 7.72 -2.68 20.92
C CYS A 84 8.24 -3.42 19.68
N LEU A 85 7.57 -3.19 18.56
CA LEU A 85 8.01 -3.57 17.22
C LEU A 85 8.24 -2.29 16.39
N VAL A 86 9.28 -2.28 15.56
CA VAL A 86 9.69 -1.12 14.76
C VAL A 86 9.61 -1.46 13.28
N TYR A 87 8.93 -0.61 12.52
CA TYR A 87 8.69 -0.75 11.08
C TYR A 87 9.06 0.54 10.33
N PRO A 88 9.24 0.50 9.00
CA PRO A 88 9.20 1.73 8.22
C PRO A 88 7.82 2.40 8.37
N LEU A 89 7.80 3.73 8.40
CA LEU A 89 6.53 4.47 8.47
C LEU A 89 5.85 4.48 7.10
N CYS A 90 4.69 3.84 7.00
CA CYS A 90 3.83 3.88 5.81
C CYS A 90 3.00 5.17 5.80
N ARG A 91 3.56 6.23 5.22
CA ARG A 91 2.94 7.56 5.20
C ARG A 91 1.65 7.62 4.39
N GLY A 92 1.42 6.71 3.45
CA GLY A 92 0.20 6.67 2.62
C GLY A 92 -1.06 6.20 3.37
N GLY A 93 -0.93 5.79 4.63
CA GLY A 93 -2.02 5.21 5.43
C GLY A 93 -2.32 3.77 5.05
N SER A 94 -3.43 3.23 5.56
CA SER A 94 -3.94 1.93 5.12
C SER A 94 -4.82 2.07 3.86
N LEU A 95 -5.02 0.97 3.14
CA LEU A 95 -5.98 0.91 2.04
C LEU A 95 -7.38 1.28 2.56
N GLU A 96 -7.76 0.83 3.76
CA GLU A 96 -9.00 1.22 4.42
C GLU A 96 -9.15 2.74 4.59
N ASP A 97 -8.09 3.43 5.03
CA ASP A 97 -8.11 4.89 5.20
C ASP A 97 -8.38 5.62 3.89
N ARG A 98 -7.82 5.08 2.80
CA ARG A 98 -7.91 5.64 1.46
C ARG A 98 -9.22 5.32 0.76
N LEU A 99 -9.90 4.24 1.15
CA LEU A 99 -11.20 3.83 0.61
C LEU A 99 -12.36 4.52 1.33
N TYR A 100 -12.47 4.37 2.66
CA TYR A 100 -13.69 4.78 3.36
C TYR A 100 -13.79 6.28 3.61
N ARG A 101 -12.64 6.97 3.74
CA ARG A 101 -12.54 8.42 3.98
C ARG A 101 -13.51 8.96 5.06
N THR A 102 -13.85 8.14 6.05
CA THR A 102 -14.64 8.53 7.22
C THR A 102 -13.87 9.56 8.05
N PRO A 103 -14.53 10.32 8.96
CA PRO A 103 -13.83 11.25 9.85
C PRO A 103 -12.65 10.62 10.59
N ALA A 104 -12.79 9.36 11.03
CA ALA A 104 -11.72 8.60 11.67
C ALA A 104 -10.55 8.27 10.72
N ALA A 105 -10.84 7.85 9.48
CA ALA A 105 -9.81 7.62 8.46
C ALA A 105 -9.05 8.91 8.11
N LEU A 106 -9.77 10.02 7.92
CA LEU A 106 -9.17 11.32 7.64
C LEU A 106 -8.32 11.81 8.82
N GLN A 107 -8.74 11.55 10.06
CA GLN A 107 -7.95 11.85 11.25
C GLN A 107 -6.63 11.06 11.27
N ARG A 108 -6.65 9.77 10.95
CA ARG A 108 -5.41 8.96 10.87
C ARG A 108 -4.46 9.48 9.79
N LEU A 109 -4.98 9.87 8.62
CA LEU A 109 -4.16 10.50 7.58
C LEU A 109 -3.55 11.83 8.06
N ARG A 110 -4.29 12.66 8.82
CA ARG A 110 -3.72 13.87 9.44
C ARG A 110 -2.61 13.56 10.43
N MET A 111 -2.76 12.51 11.23
CA MET A 111 -1.72 12.06 12.18
C MET A 111 -0.43 11.61 11.47
N LEU A 112 -0.53 11.19 10.19
CA LEU A 112 0.62 10.88 9.32
C LEU A 112 1.25 12.11 8.64
N GLY A 113 0.71 13.31 8.90
CA GLY A 113 1.25 14.58 8.42
C GLY A 113 0.55 15.17 7.19
N PHE A 114 -0.61 14.64 6.79
CA PHE A 114 -1.40 15.27 5.73
C PHE A 114 -2.23 16.44 6.28
N GLU A 115 -1.88 17.67 5.92
CA GLU A 115 -2.71 18.86 6.21
C GLU A 115 -4.06 18.76 5.47
N THR A 116 -3.99 18.48 4.18
CA THR A 116 -5.12 18.13 3.32
C THR A 116 -5.10 16.64 3.02
N PRO A 117 -6.20 15.90 3.25
CA PRO A 117 -6.24 14.48 2.95
C PRO A 117 -5.92 14.22 1.47
N PRO A 118 -5.13 13.18 1.15
CA PRO A 118 -4.87 12.82 -0.24
C PRO A 118 -6.17 12.47 -0.97
N PRO A 119 -6.19 12.56 -2.31
CA PRO A 119 -7.32 12.13 -3.11
C PRO A 119 -7.60 10.62 -2.90
N PRO A 120 -8.84 10.17 -3.17
CA PRO A 120 -9.15 8.75 -3.25
C PRO A 120 -8.19 8.02 -4.20
N LEU A 121 -7.96 6.74 -3.96
CA LEU A 121 -7.16 5.92 -4.86
C LEU A 121 -7.93 5.64 -6.15
N SER A 122 -7.27 5.83 -7.29
CA SER A 122 -7.76 5.37 -8.59
C SER A 122 -7.85 3.85 -8.65
N SER A 123 -8.64 3.32 -9.58
CA SER A 123 -8.75 1.88 -9.88
C SER A 123 -7.39 1.25 -10.11
N ALA A 124 -6.52 1.87 -10.90
CA ALA A 124 -5.16 1.41 -11.15
C ALA A 124 -4.31 1.36 -9.86
N ALA A 125 -4.40 2.37 -9.00
CA ALA A 125 -3.69 2.36 -7.71
C ALA A 125 -4.24 1.28 -6.76
N ARG A 126 -5.57 1.10 -6.70
CA ARG A 126 -6.20 0.02 -5.92
C ARG A 126 -5.72 -1.35 -6.41
N LEU A 127 -5.75 -1.61 -7.72
CA LEU A 127 -5.26 -2.86 -8.31
C LEU A 127 -3.79 -3.13 -7.98
N ARG A 128 -2.91 -2.12 -8.08
CA ARG A 128 -1.49 -2.26 -7.71
C ARG A 128 -1.31 -2.72 -6.26
N VAL A 129 -2.02 -2.08 -5.35
CA VAL A 129 -1.96 -2.37 -3.90
C VAL A 129 -2.51 -3.76 -3.59
N LEU A 130 -3.64 -4.14 -4.19
CA LEU A 130 -4.22 -5.48 -4.04
C LEU A 130 -3.30 -6.57 -4.58
N ARG A 131 -2.68 -6.36 -5.74
CA ARG A 131 -1.68 -7.27 -6.33
C ARG A 131 -0.48 -7.43 -5.40
N ASP A 132 0.04 -6.34 -4.85
CA ASP A 132 1.19 -6.39 -3.94
C ASP A 132 0.84 -7.20 -2.67
N ALA A 133 -0.34 -7.00 -2.09
CA ALA A 133 -0.83 -7.79 -0.97
C ALA A 133 -1.01 -9.28 -1.33
N ALA A 134 -1.60 -9.58 -2.50
CA ALA A 134 -1.78 -10.95 -3.00
C ALA A 134 -0.43 -11.66 -3.22
N ARG A 135 0.59 -10.96 -3.74
CA ARG A 135 1.95 -11.48 -3.90
C ARG A 135 2.59 -11.82 -2.55
N ALA A 136 2.45 -10.94 -1.56
CA ALA A 136 2.95 -11.19 -0.21
C ALA A 136 2.25 -12.39 0.44
N LEU A 137 0.93 -12.49 0.31
CA LEU A 137 0.15 -13.60 0.82
C LEU A 137 0.54 -14.93 0.16
N HIS A 138 0.68 -14.94 -1.16
CA HIS A 138 1.14 -16.11 -1.91
C HIS A 138 2.56 -16.52 -1.50
N TYR A 139 3.45 -15.55 -1.26
CA TYR A 139 4.79 -15.82 -0.74
C TYR A 139 4.74 -16.52 0.63
N LEU A 140 3.92 -16.05 1.57
CA LEU A 140 3.75 -16.70 2.88
C LEU A 140 3.21 -18.13 2.74
N HIS A 141 2.25 -18.32 1.84
CA HIS A 141 1.62 -19.60 1.51
C HIS A 141 2.56 -20.63 0.88
N THR A 142 3.66 -20.18 0.26
CA THR A 142 4.65 -21.06 -0.41
C THR A 142 5.88 -21.33 0.45
N ARG A 143 5.94 -20.80 1.68
CA ARG A 143 7.02 -21.10 2.64
C ARG A 143 6.95 -22.56 3.10
N SER A 144 8.08 -23.05 3.63
CA SER A 144 8.18 -24.33 4.31
C SER A 144 8.82 -24.10 5.69
N PRO A 145 8.06 -24.24 6.80
CA PRO A 145 6.63 -24.53 6.85
C PRO A 145 5.78 -23.40 6.23
N MET A 146 4.60 -23.74 5.72
CA MET A 146 3.64 -22.77 5.16
C MET A 146 3.22 -21.79 6.26
N ILE A 147 3.08 -20.51 5.92
CA ILE A 147 2.66 -19.48 6.86
C ILE A 147 1.27 -18.98 6.45
N LEU A 148 0.28 -19.11 7.35
CA LEU A 148 -1.06 -18.53 7.17
C LEU A 148 -1.10 -17.14 7.81
N HIS A 149 -1.63 -16.13 7.12
CA HIS A 149 -1.72 -14.76 7.60
C HIS A 149 -2.84 -14.58 8.64
N ARG A 150 -4.04 -15.10 8.33
CA ARG A 150 -5.24 -15.16 9.20
C ARG A 150 -5.93 -13.83 9.53
N ASP A 151 -5.34 -12.69 9.17
CA ASP A 151 -5.98 -11.37 9.32
C ASP A 151 -5.80 -10.47 8.07
N VAL A 152 -6.03 -11.02 6.89
CA VAL A 152 -5.99 -10.22 5.65
C VAL A 152 -7.18 -9.27 5.62
N SER A 153 -6.94 -7.96 5.49
CA SER A 153 -7.99 -6.95 5.36
C SER A 153 -7.46 -5.67 4.73
N ALA A 154 -8.36 -4.78 4.29
CA ALA A 154 -7.96 -3.45 3.78
C ALA A 154 -7.22 -2.60 4.85
N GLY A 155 -7.47 -2.83 6.14
CA GLY A 155 -6.77 -2.12 7.22
C GLY A 155 -5.32 -2.58 7.41
N ASN A 156 -5.02 -3.82 7.02
CA ASN A 156 -3.70 -4.43 7.14
C ASN A 156 -2.90 -4.38 5.83
N ILE A 157 -3.36 -3.61 4.85
CA ILE A 157 -2.58 -3.28 3.65
C ILE A 157 -2.18 -1.81 3.74
N LEU A 158 -0.91 -1.55 4.02
CA LEU A 158 -0.38 -0.21 4.21
C LEU A 158 0.26 0.31 2.92
N LEU A 159 0.26 1.64 2.75
CA LEU A 159 0.84 2.32 1.62
C LEU A 159 2.03 3.17 2.06
N ASP A 160 3.16 3.07 1.37
CA ASP A 160 4.25 4.04 1.53
C ASP A 160 3.91 5.39 0.85
N GLU A 161 4.79 6.37 0.97
CA GLU A 161 4.68 7.68 0.32
C GLU A 161 4.69 7.62 -1.21
N ARG A 162 5.13 6.51 -1.80
CA ARG A 162 5.17 6.27 -3.25
C ARG A 162 3.94 5.52 -3.75
N GLY A 163 3.06 5.09 -2.85
CA GLY A 163 1.86 4.32 -3.16
C GLY A 163 2.10 2.83 -3.37
N ASN A 164 3.25 2.28 -2.94
CA ASN A 164 3.49 0.84 -2.95
C ASN A 164 2.72 0.17 -1.81
N GLY A 165 2.15 -1.00 -2.06
CA GLY A 165 1.36 -1.76 -1.08
C GLY A 165 2.21 -2.73 -0.25
N TYR A 166 1.95 -2.76 1.05
CA TYR A 166 2.58 -3.68 2.01
C TYR A 166 1.52 -4.41 2.82
N LEU A 167 1.50 -5.74 2.74
CA LEU A 167 0.74 -6.56 3.68
C LEU A 167 1.42 -6.50 5.06
N ALA A 168 0.67 -6.14 6.08
CA ALA A 168 1.14 -5.89 7.44
C ALA A 168 0.36 -6.72 8.46
N ASP A 169 0.80 -6.65 9.71
CA ASP A 169 0.16 -7.29 10.87
C ASP A 169 0.06 -8.83 10.79
N VAL A 170 1.23 -9.47 10.69
CA VAL A 170 1.34 -10.94 10.79
C VAL A 170 1.34 -11.43 12.25
N GLY A 171 0.87 -10.63 13.21
CA GLY A 171 0.82 -11.00 14.63
C GLY A 171 -0.06 -12.22 14.92
N LEU A 172 -1.05 -12.48 14.06
CA LEU A 172 -1.90 -13.67 14.11
C LEU A 172 -1.38 -14.83 13.25
N ALA A 173 -0.30 -14.61 12.49
CA ALA A 173 0.22 -15.59 11.56
C ALA A 173 0.76 -16.82 12.28
N ARG A 174 0.62 -17.98 11.63
CA ARG A 174 1.06 -19.27 12.17
C ARG A 174 1.66 -20.15 11.08
N ALA A 175 2.78 -20.78 11.41
CA ALA A 175 3.37 -21.84 10.61
C ALA A 175 2.50 -23.10 10.71
N ALA A 176 2.19 -23.70 9.57
CA ALA A 176 1.52 -24.99 9.47
C ALA A 176 2.56 -26.10 9.66
N GLU A 177 2.92 -26.36 10.91
CA GLU A 177 3.84 -27.43 11.28
C GLU A 177 3.11 -28.78 11.31
N ALA A 178 3.72 -29.80 10.70
CA ALA A 178 3.25 -31.18 10.81
C ALA A 178 3.33 -31.60 12.28
N THR A 179 2.21 -32.02 12.85
CA THR A 179 2.20 -32.73 14.15
C THR A 179 3.24 -33.83 14.10
N ALA A 180 4.18 -33.80 15.05
CA ALA A 180 5.36 -34.67 15.09
C ALA A 180 5.01 -36.13 14.78
N GLY A 181 5.47 -36.62 13.62
CA GLY A 181 5.34 -38.03 13.21
C GLY A 181 4.81 -38.28 11.79
N GLY A 182 4.35 -37.28 11.04
CA GLY A 182 3.80 -37.48 9.69
C GLY A 182 4.51 -36.67 8.60
N SER A 183 5.03 -37.36 7.57
CA SER A 183 5.62 -36.78 6.36
C SER A 183 4.60 -36.11 5.40
N GLN A 184 3.46 -35.64 5.91
CA GLN A 184 2.41 -35.00 5.11
C GLN A 184 2.49 -33.48 5.24
N GLN A 185 2.41 -32.77 4.10
CA GLN A 185 2.19 -31.32 4.09
C GLN A 185 0.85 -31.01 4.79
N VAL A 186 0.91 -30.12 5.78
CA VAL A 186 -0.28 -29.69 6.52
C VAL A 186 -1.12 -28.77 5.64
N SER A 187 -2.34 -29.21 5.31
CA SER A 187 -3.29 -28.43 4.49
C SER A 187 -4.15 -27.46 5.30
N HIS A 188 -4.20 -27.62 6.63
CA HIS A 188 -5.03 -26.82 7.52
C HIS A 188 -4.47 -26.78 8.95
N LEU A 189 -4.72 -25.69 9.66
CA LEU A 189 -4.34 -25.48 11.06
C LEU A 189 -5.58 -25.43 11.95
N SER A 190 -5.65 -26.31 12.95
CA SER A 190 -6.68 -26.23 13.99
C SER A 190 -6.40 -25.05 14.92
N THR A 191 -7.41 -24.19 15.13
CA THR A 191 -7.34 -23.03 16.02
C THR A 191 -8.36 -23.16 17.14
N GLN A 192 -7.88 -23.16 18.39
CA GLN A 192 -8.73 -23.20 19.59
C GLN A 192 -9.47 -21.88 19.87
N ARG A 193 -9.15 -20.81 19.13
CA ARG A 193 -9.74 -19.47 19.30
C ARG A 193 -10.11 -18.89 17.92
N LEU A 194 -11.22 -18.15 17.87
CA LEU A 194 -11.66 -17.41 16.69
C LEU A 194 -10.83 -16.13 16.58
N PHE A 195 -10.06 -16.01 15.50
CA PHE A 195 -9.25 -14.84 15.19
C PHE A 195 -9.62 -14.33 13.80
N GLY A 196 -9.64 -13.01 13.61
CA GLY A 196 -9.92 -12.35 12.33
C GLY A 196 -10.90 -11.18 12.47
N LYS A 197 -10.81 -10.22 11.55
CA LYS A 197 -11.68 -9.03 11.51
C LYS A 197 -13.10 -9.37 11.01
N LEU A 198 -14.12 -8.80 11.65
CA LEU A 198 -15.54 -8.99 11.27
C LEU A 198 -15.75 -8.61 9.80
N GLY A 199 -16.46 -9.47 9.05
CA GLY A 199 -16.67 -9.34 7.61
C GLY A 199 -15.58 -9.99 6.74
N TYR A 200 -14.35 -10.15 7.25
CA TYR A 200 -13.24 -10.80 6.53
C TYR A 200 -13.06 -12.27 6.91
N MET A 201 -13.55 -12.67 8.09
CA MET A 201 -13.43 -14.03 8.58
C MET A 201 -14.29 -15.00 7.75
N ASP A 202 -13.64 -16.01 7.18
CA ASP A 202 -14.32 -17.11 6.49
C ASP A 202 -15.27 -17.86 7.45
N PRO A 203 -16.56 -18.03 7.11
CA PRO A 203 -17.50 -18.81 7.93
C PRO A 203 -17.00 -20.21 8.29
N ILE A 204 -16.15 -20.81 7.45
CA ILE A 204 -15.56 -22.14 7.71
C ILE A 204 -14.69 -22.13 8.98
N ILE A 205 -14.00 -21.03 9.29
CA ILE A 205 -13.21 -20.90 10.51
C ILE A 205 -14.15 -21.01 11.72
N SER A 206 -15.28 -20.32 11.68
CA SER A 206 -16.26 -20.36 12.79
C SER A 206 -16.91 -21.73 13.00
N GLN A 207 -17.08 -22.50 11.92
CA GLN A 207 -17.73 -23.81 11.95
C GLN A 207 -16.78 -24.96 12.29
N SER A 208 -15.56 -24.93 11.74
CA SER A 208 -14.60 -26.05 11.83
C SER A 208 -13.43 -25.78 12.75
N GLY A 209 -13.19 -24.51 13.12
CA GLY A 209 -11.98 -24.09 13.82
C GLY A 209 -10.71 -24.28 12.97
N GLN A 210 -10.80 -24.43 11.65
CA GLN A 210 -9.63 -24.68 10.79
C GLN A 210 -9.30 -23.47 9.92
N ALA A 211 -8.06 -23.01 9.99
CA ALA A 211 -7.48 -22.03 9.07
C ALA A 211 -6.71 -22.73 7.95
N SER A 212 -6.72 -22.19 6.73
CA SER A 212 -5.98 -22.73 5.59
C SER A 212 -5.67 -21.63 4.57
N GLN A 213 -4.94 -21.95 3.49
CA GLN A 213 -4.74 -21.01 2.38
C GLN A 213 -6.06 -20.53 1.79
N LEU A 214 -7.11 -21.37 1.79
CA LEU A 214 -8.44 -21.01 1.30
C LEU A 214 -9.15 -19.99 2.18
N THR A 215 -8.92 -20.01 3.49
CA THR A 215 -9.54 -19.03 4.40
C THR A 215 -8.85 -17.68 4.29
N ASP A 216 -7.53 -17.66 4.06
CA ASP A 216 -6.79 -16.44 3.69
C ASP A 216 -7.23 -15.93 2.30
N GLY A 217 -7.47 -16.83 1.35
CA GLY A 217 -8.01 -16.52 0.03
C GLY A 217 -9.40 -15.87 0.11
N PHE A 218 -10.29 -16.38 0.97
CA PHE A 218 -11.59 -15.77 1.25
C PHE A 218 -11.42 -14.31 1.73
N ALA A 219 -10.56 -14.09 2.72
CA ALA A 219 -10.31 -12.75 3.27
C ALA A 219 -9.72 -11.78 2.23
N LEU A 220 -8.85 -12.28 1.33
CA LEU A 220 -8.41 -11.52 0.16
C LEU A 220 -9.57 -11.20 -0.78
N GLY A 221 -10.45 -12.17 -1.08
CA GLY A 221 -11.65 -11.96 -1.90
C GLY A 221 -12.55 -10.86 -1.34
N ILE A 222 -12.81 -10.84 -0.04
CA ILE A 222 -13.53 -9.74 0.62
C ILE A 222 -12.77 -8.42 0.45
N THR A 223 -11.45 -8.42 0.58
CA THR A 223 -10.61 -7.22 0.40
C THR A 223 -10.68 -6.68 -1.04
N LEU A 224 -10.74 -7.55 -2.05
CA LEU A 224 -10.96 -7.15 -3.45
C LEU A 224 -12.33 -6.46 -3.61
N LEU A 225 -13.39 -7.04 -3.02
CA LEU A 225 -14.74 -6.48 -3.09
C LEU A 225 -14.86 -5.14 -2.35
N VAL A 226 -14.20 -5.01 -1.20
CA VAL A 226 -14.08 -3.74 -0.44
C VAL A 226 -13.38 -2.68 -1.30
N ALA A 227 -12.31 -3.04 -2.00
CA ALA A 227 -11.59 -2.10 -2.85
C ALA A 227 -12.38 -1.70 -4.11
N LEU A 228 -13.14 -2.62 -4.71
CA LEU A 228 -14.04 -2.32 -5.83
C LEU A 228 -15.10 -1.30 -5.41
N THR A 229 -15.80 -1.61 -4.32
CA THR A 229 -17.02 -0.89 -3.91
C THR A 229 -16.75 0.34 -3.04
N GLY A 230 -15.60 0.40 -2.38
CA GLY A 230 -15.32 1.40 -1.34
C GLY A 230 -16.19 1.24 -0.08
N ARG A 231 -16.91 0.12 0.08
CA ARG A 231 -17.84 -0.13 1.20
C ARG A 231 -17.21 -1.03 2.28
N GLY A 232 -17.79 -0.97 3.48
CA GLY A 232 -17.40 -1.79 4.62
C GLY A 232 -17.59 -3.29 4.36
N ALA A 233 -16.72 -4.13 4.93
CA ALA A 233 -16.75 -5.58 4.70
C ALA A 233 -17.96 -6.32 5.33
N VAL A 234 -18.56 -5.76 6.39
CA VAL A 234 -19.65 -6.42 7.11
C VAL A 234 -20.91 -6.42 6.26
N GLY A 235 -21.46 -7.59 5.95
CA GLY A 235 -22.65 -7.74 5.09
C GLY A 235 -22.38 -7.56 3.59
N LEU A 236 -21.14 -7.29 3.19
CA LEU A 236 -20.82 -6.85 1.83
C LEU A 236 -21.15 -7.89 0.75
N LEU A 237 -20.96 -9.18 1.04
CA LEU A 237 -21.32 -10.25 0.11
C LEU A 237 -22.82 -10.25 -0.18
N ASP A 238 -23.65 -10.09 0.85
CA ASP A 238 -25.11 -10.07 0.72
C ASP A 238 -25.57 -8.81 -0.04
N GLU A 239 -24.97 -7.66 0.27
CA GLU A 239 -25.26 -6.40 -0.44
C GLU A 239 -24.86 -6.44 -1.92
N CYS A 240 -23.89 -7.28 -2.29
CA CYS A 240 -23.38 -7.39 -3.66
C CYS A 240 -23.88 -8.65 -4.38
N TYR A 241 -24.84 -9.40 -3.83
CA TYR A 241 -25.18 -10.74 -4.32
C TYR A 241 -25.53 -10.74 -5.82
N ALA A 242 -26.26 -9.73 -6.31
CA ALA A 242 -26.66 -9.66 -7.71
C ALA A 242 -25.46 -9.60 -8.65
N ALA A 243 -24.45 -8.79 -8.33
CA ALA A 243 -23.21 -8.72 -9.10
C ALA A 243 -22.35 -9.98 -8.96
N LEU A 244 -22.43 -10.69 -7.81
CA LEU A 244 -21.71 -11.95 -7.62
C LEU A 244 -22.32 -13.10 -8.43
N GLU A 245 -23.64 -13.11 -8.62
CA GLU A 245 -24.34 -14.05 -9.51
C GLU A 245 -24.14 -13.67 -10.99
N GLU A 246 -24.14 -12.36 -11.31
CA GLU A 246 -24.01 -11.82 -12.67
C GLU A 246 -22.83 -10.83 -12.75
N PRO A 247 -21.57 -11.32 -12.89
CA PRO A 247 -20.37 -10.48 -12.84
C PRO A 247 -20.29 -9.36 -13.88
N ASP A 248 -20.98 -9.47 -15.01
CA ASP A 248 -21.09 -8.43 -16.02
C ASP A 248 -21.82 -7.17 -15.52
N THR A 249 -22.59 -7.28 -14.43
CA THR A 249 -23.24 -6.13 -13.76
C THR A 249 -22.34 -5.43 -12.74
N ALA A 250 -21.09 -5.86 -12.57
CA ALA A 250 -20.17 -5.38 -11.54
C ALA A 250 -19.89 -3.87 -11.57
N GLU A 251 -20.01 -3.22 -12.72
CA GLU A 251 -19.88 -1.76 -12.84
C GLU A 251 -20.88 -1.03 -11.92
N GLY A 252 -22.08 -1.59 -11.72
CA GLY A 252 -23.13 -1.01 -10.89
C GLY A 252 -22.79 -0.95 -9.39
N ILE A 253 -21.84 -1.75 -8.92
CA ILE A 253 -21.37 -1.73 -7.52
C ILE A 253 -20.01 -1.05 -7.35
N ALA A 254 -19.36 -0.65 -8.45
CA ALA A 254 -18.03 -0.06 -8.42
C ALA A 254 -18.06 1.36 -7.83
N ALA A 255 -17.04 1.70 -7.04
CA ALA A 255 -16.90 3.04 -6.47
C ALA A 255 -16.69 4.08 -7.58
N ALA A 256 -17.64 5.01 -7.72
CA ALA A 256 -17.62 6.04 -8.77
C ALA A 256 -16.39 6.96 -8.71
N ASP A 257 -15.78 7.11 -7.53
CA ASP A 257 -14.61 7.96 -7.32
C ASP A 257 -13.28 7.33 -7.77
N ALA A 258 -13.29 6.04 -8.13
CA ALA A 258 -12.08 5.30 -8.47
C ALA A 258 -11.77 5.30 -9.98
N GLY A 259 -12.76 5.52 -10.85
CA GLY A 259 -12.60 5.35 -12.30
C GLY A 259 -12.36 3.89 -12.70
N TRP A 260 -13.17 2.97 -12.18
CA TRP A 260 -13.18 1.57 -12.65
C TRP A 260 -13.76 1.49 -14.06
N SER A 261 -13.14 0.72 -14.95
CA SER A 261 -13.81 0.30 -16.19
C SER A 261 -14.71 -0.90 -15.92
N ALA A 262 -15.74 -1.09 -16.75
CA ALA A 262 -16.61 -2.27 -16.68
C ALA A 262 -15.81 -3.59 -16.70
N ALA A 263 -14.81 -3.70 -17.57
CA ALA A 263 -13.96 -4.89 -17.66
C ALA A 263 -13.13 -5.13 -16.38
N GLN A 264 -12.62 -4.07 -15.74
CA GLN A 264 -11.92 -4.21 -14.46
C GLN A 264 -12.87 -4.67 -13.36
N ALA A 265 -14.06 -4.05 -13.28
CA ALA A 265 -15.06 -4.40 -12.27
C ALA A 265 -15.52 -5.85 -12.40
N GLU A 266 -15.86 -6.27 -13.62
CA GLU A 266 -16.29 -7.63 -13.92
C GLU A 266 -15.23 -8.67 -13.54
N GLU A 267 -13.99 -8.49 -14.01
CA GLU A 267 -12.92 -9.45 -13.73
C GLU A 267 -12.59 -9.50 -12.23
N LEU A 268 -12.62 -8.37 -11.55
CA LEU A 268 -12.41 -8.33 -10.10
C LEU A 268 -13.53 -9.08 -9.36
N VAL A 269 -14.79 -8.93 -9.79
CA VAL A 269 -15.91 -9.71 -9.23
C VAL A 269 -15.77 -11.19 -9.54
N ARG A 270 -15.32 -11.60 -10.73
CA ARG A 270 -15.02 -13.02 -11.03
C ARG A 270 -13.97 -13.60 -10.08
N LEU A 271 -12.94 -12.82 -9.71
CA LEU A 271 -11.96 -13.21 -8.70
C LEU A 271 -12.59 -13.34 -7.30
N VAL A 272 -13.47 -12.40 -6.91
CA VAL A 272 -14.22 -12.47 -5.64
C VAL A 272 -15.08 -13.74 -5.60
N VAL A 273 -15.77 -14.07 -6.69
CA VAL A 273 -16.62 -15.26 -6.79
C VAL A 273 -15.79 -16.51 -6.54
N GLY A 274 -14.66 -16.65 -7.24
CA GLY A 274 -13.76 -17.79 -7.09
C GLY A 274 -13.15 -17.88 -5.69
N LEU A 275 -12.73 -16.78 -5.09
CA LEU A 275 -12.03 -16.78 -3.80
C LEU A 275 -12.96 -16.92 -2.59
N ALA A 276 -14.15 -16.30 -2.63
CA ALA A 276 -14.95 -16.07 -1.44
C ALA A 276 -16.42 -16.52 -1.54
N TYR A 277 -17.06 -16.36 -2.70
CA TYR A 277 -18.50 -16.64 -2.85
C TYR A 277 -18.80 -18.13 -3.04
N GLU A 278 -17.94 -18.84 -3.79
CA GLU A 278 -18.11 -20.25 -4.05
C GLU A 278 -18.03 -21.11 -2.78
N ARG A 279 -18.69 -22.28 -2.83
CA ARG A 279 -18.59 -23.27 -1.76
C ARG A 279 -17.15 -23.78 -1.67
N LYS A 280 -16.68 -24.09 -0.46
CA LYS A 280 -15.29 -24.53 -0.17
C LYS A 280 -14.64 -25.42 -1.25
N PRO A 281 -15.28 -26.51 -1.75
CA PRO A 281 -14.63 -27.41 -2.70
C PRO A 281 -14.38 -26.80 -4.09
N LYS A 282 -15.12 -25.75 -4.44
CA LYS A 282 -15.02 -25.03 -5.71
C LYS A 282 -14.21 -23.74 -5.62
N ARG A 283 -13.77 -23.35 -4.42
CA ARG A 283 -13.02 -22.11 -4.25
C ARG A 283 -11.68 -22.17 -4.97
N MET A 284 -11.43 -21.12 -5.73
CA MET A 284 -10.20 -20.87 -6.45
C MET A 284 -9.02 -20.74 -5.48
N PRO A 285 -7.91 -21.48 -5.70
CA PRO A 285 -6.67 -21.25 -4.97
C PRO A 285 -6.07 -19.88 -5.30
N LEU A 286 -5.39 -19.26 -4.33
CA LEU A 286 -4.70 -17.97 -4.55
C LEU A 286 -3.69 -18.01 -5.72
N ALA A 287 -3.05 -19.15 -5.94
CA ALA A 287 -2.10 -19.35 -7.04
C ALA A 287 -2.74 -19.16 -8.43
N GLU A 288 -4.05 -19.40 -8.56
CA GLU A 288 -4.81 -19.20 -9.81
C GLU A 288 -5.33 -17.76 -9.92
N ALA A 289 -5.72 -17.15 -8.80
CA ALA A 289 -6.21 -15.77 -8.76
C ALA A 289 -5.10 -14.74 -9.06
N LEU A 290 -3.88 -14.99 -8.58
CA LEU A 290 -2.79 -14.00 -8.65
C LEU A 290 -2.41 -13.59 -10.07
N PRO A 291 -2.17 -14.50 -11.05
CA PRO A 291 -1.85 -14.10 -12.42
C PRO A 291 -2.93 -13.25 -13.10
N ARG A 292 -4.20 -13.51 -12.79
CA ARG A 292 -5.35 -12.74 -13.30
C ARG A 292 -5.36 -11.32 -12.74
N LEU A 293 -5.11 -11.18 -11.43
CA LEU A 293 -4.96 -9.87 -10.80
C LEU A 293 -3.73 -9.10 -11.32
N GLU A 294 -2.64 -9.79 -11.63
CA GLU A 294 -1.47 -9.19 -12.28
C GLU A 294 -1.79 -8.68 -13.69
N ALA A 295 -2.54 -9.45 -14.47
CA ALA A 295 -2.98 -9.03 -15.81
C ALA A 295 -3.85 -7.76 -15.75
N LEU A 296 -4.74 -7.64 -14.76
CA LEU A 296 -5.51 -6.41 -14.54
C LEU A 296 -4.61 -5.19 -14.28
N VAL A 297 -3.55 -5.35 -13.50
CA VAL A 297 -2.61 -4.26 -13.20
C VAL A 297 -1.82 -3.86 -14.45
N GLU A 298 -1.34 -4.82 -15.22
CA GLU A 298 -0.60 -4.50 -16.45
C GLU A 298 -1.50 -3.83 -17.49
N ALA A 299 -2.76 -4.27 -17.63
CA ALA A 299 -3.73 -3.61 -18.47
C ALA A 299 -4.00 -2.17 -18.03
N ALA A 300 -4.18 -1.94 -16.72
CA ALA A 300 -4.36 -0.59 -16.16
C ALA A 300 -3.13 0.30 -16.39
N ARG A 301 -1.92 -0.25 -16.25
CA ARG A 301 -0.66 0.48 -16.50
C ARG A 301 -0.50 0.89 -17.96
N ALA A 302 -0.84 0.02 -18.90
CA ALA A 302 -0.81 0.35 -20.32
C ALA A 302 -1.76 1.52 -20.66
N VAL A 303 -2.93 1.57 -20.01
CA VAL A 303 -3.86 2.70 -20.15
C VAL A 303 -3.29 3.99 -19.53
N GLU A 304 -2.68 3.93 -18.35
CA GLU A 304 -2.01 5.10 -17.75
C GLU A 304 -0.82 5.61 -18.61
N GLU A 305 -0.03 4.70 -19.18
CA GLU A 305 1.12 5.05 -20.03
C GLU A 305 0.68 5.67 -21.37
N THR A 306 -0.39 5.15 -21.97
CA THR A 306 -0.98 5.72 -23.21
C THR A 306 -1.61 7.09 -22.95
N ALA A 307 -2.43 7.23 -21.90
CA ALA A 307 -3.00 8.52 -21.51
C ALA A 307 -1.90 9.55 -21.18
N ALA A 308 -0.85 9.16 -20.45
CA ALA A 308 0.28 10.04 -20.16
C ALA A 308 1.11 10.37 -21.41
N ALA A 309 1.14 9.51 -22.42
CA ALA A 309 1.75 9.81 -23.72
C ALA A 309 0.89 10.80 -24.52
N GLU A 310 -0.44 10.64 -24.50
CA GLU A 310 -1.41 11.54 -25.12
C GLU A 310 -1.38 12.95 -24.51
N GLU A 311 -1.32 13.06 -23.18
CA GLU A 311 -1.15 14.34 -22.47
C GLU A 311 0.17 15.04 -22.80
N ARG A 312 1.14 14.34 -23.40
CA ARG A 312 2.43 14.89 -23.85
C ARG A 312 2.43 15.24 -25.34
N LEU A 313 1.31 15.12 -26.04
CA LEU A 313 1.17 15.48 -27.45
C LEU A 313 1.01 16.99 -27.62
N CYS A 314 1.41 17.46 -28.80
CA CYS A 314 1.34 18.85 -29.20
C CYS A 314 -0.12 19.33 -29.18
N ASP A 315 -0.37 20.46 -28.53
CA ASP A 315 -1.71 21.05 -28.37
C ASP A 315 -2.33 21.54 -29.70
N LEU A 316 -1.55 21.55 -30.78
CA LEU A 316 -2.00 21.97 -32.11
C LEU A 316 -2.28 20.78 -33.02
N CYS A 317 -1.33 19.86 -33.20
CA CYS A 317 -1.51 18.74 -34.12
C CYS A 317 -1.96 17.45 -33.46
N TRP A 318 -1.79 17.28 -32.15
CA TRP A 318 -2.10 16.04 -31.43
C TRP A 318 -1.38 14.78 -31.96
N ASP A 319 -0.41 14.93 -32.85
CA ASP A 319 0.25 13.80 -33.55
C ASP A 319 1.75 13.67 -33.25
N ALA A 320 2.32 14.62 -32.49
CA ALA A 320 3.74 14.66 -32.16
C ALA A 320 3.96 15.12 -30.73
N PRO A 321 5.01 14.65 -30.03
CA PRO A 321 5.29 15.06 -28.66
C PRO A 321 5.64 16.56 -28.57
N ARG A 322 5.31 17.17 -27.42
CA ARG A 322 5.72 18.54 -27.07
C ARG A 322 7.24 18.61 -26.96
N SER A 323 7.90 19.15 -27.99
CA SER A 323 9.37 19.24 -28.06
C SER A 323 9.90 20.67 -27.85
N VAL A 324 9.05 21.70 -27.97
CA VAL A 324 9.45 23.11 -27.84
C VAL A 324 9.07 23.67 -26.47
N ARG A 325 10.03 24.32 -25.80
CA ARG A 325 9.86 24.95 -24.49
C ARG A 325 9.89 26.48 -24.57
N PHE A 326 8.97 27.12 -23.86
CA PHE A 326 8.98 28.57 -23.60
C PHE A 326 9.92 28.92 -22.44
N ALA A 327 10.33 30.18 -22.30
CA ALA A 327 11.23 30.61 -21.21
C ALA A 327 10.65 30.36 -19.81
N CYS A 328 9.32 30.33 -19.69
CA CYS A 328 8.61 29.96 -18.47
C CYS A 328 8.62 28.47 -18.12
N GLY A 329 9.17 27.60 -18.97
CA GLY A 329 9.24 26.15 -18.77
C GLY A 329 8.07 25.34 -19.35
N HIS A 330 6.95 25.97 -19.71
CA HIS A 330 5.85 25.31 -20.44
C HIS A 330 6.34 24.71 -21.77
N ALA A 331 5.85 23.51 -22.08
CA ALA A 331 6.01 22.84 -23.36
C ALA A 331 4.60 22.54 -23.89
N LEU A 332 4.26 23.06 -25.08
CA LEU A 332 2.90 23.02 -25.61
C LEU A 332 2.86 22.51 -27.06
N TYR A 333 3.95 22.67 -27.81
CA TYR A 333 3.99 22.39 -29.24
C TYR A 333 5.14 21.45 -29.62
N CYS A 334 4.95 20.67 -30.67
CA CYS A 334 6.05 20.05 -31.40
C CYS A 334 6.78 21.10 -32.25
N GLU A 335 7.94 20.73 -32.78
CA GLU A 335 8.81 21.62 -33.56
C GLU A 335 8.11 22.22 -34.78
N ASP A 336 7.41 21.39 -35.58
CA ASP A 336 6.69 21.82 -36.78
C ASP A 336 5.49 22.74 -36.48
N CYS A 337 4.81 22.51 -35.36
CA CYS A 337 3.68 23.34 -34.94
C CYS A 337 4.14 24.65 -34.29
N ALA A 338 5.25 24.61 -33.55
CA ALA A 338 5.79 25.78 -32.89
C ALA A 338 6.19 26.87 -33.89
N LEU A 339 6.83 26.49 -35.02
CA LEU A 339 7.20 27.46 -36.07
C LEU A 339 5.99 28.28 -36.56
N ARG A 340 4.87 27.59 -36.83
CA ARG A 340 3.62 28.23 -37.30
C ARG A 340 2.99 29.18 -36.28
N VAL A 341 3.14 28.88 -34.99
CA VAL A 341 2.55 29.69 -33.91
C VAL A 341 3.46 30.87 -33.54
N LEU A 342 4.77 30.62 -33.44
CA LEU A 342 5.77 31.59 -33.01
C LEU A 342 6.06 32.67 -34.06
N GLU A 343 5.78 32.42 -35.35
CA GLU A 343 5.77 33.46 -36.38
C GLU A 343 4.76 34.58 -36.09
N ARG A 344 3.67 34.28 -35.37
CA ARG A 344 2.58 35.22 -35.11
C ARG A 344 2.67 35.87 -33.74
N ASP A 345 2.95 35.08 -32.70
CA ASP A 345 3.14 35.56 -31.34
C ASP A 345 4.24 34.74 -30.67
N THR A 346 5.33 35.41 -30.33
CA THR A 346 6.49 34.78 -29.68
C THR A 346 6.25 34.56 -28.19
N LYS A 347 5.03 34.75 -27.67
CA LYS A 347 4.70 34.56 -26.25
C LYS A 347 4.05 33.20 -26.00
N CYS A 348 4.28 32.65 -24.81
CA CYS A 348 3.62 31.47 -24.29
C CYS A 348 2.10 31.69 -24.25
N PRO A 349 1.29 30.85 -24.92
CA PRO A 349 -0.17 30.93 -24.88
C PRO A 349 -0.75 30.87 -23.47
N THR A 350 -0.11 30.13 -22.56
CA THR A 350 -0.60 29.91 -21.19
C THR A 350 -0.31 31.09 -20.26
N CYS A 351 0.90 31.65 -20.30
CA CYS A 351 1.34 32.65 -19.31
C CYS A 351 1.93 33.93 -19.90
N ARG A 352 1.91 34.07 -21.23
CA ARG A 352 2.35 35.25 -22.00
C ARG A 352 3.84 35.64 -21.87
N GLN A 353 4.67 34.81 -21.23
CA GLN A 353 6.13 34.98 -21.21
C GLN A 353 6.76 34.68 -22.58
N PRO A 354 7.84 35.35 -22.99
CA PRO A 354 8.46 35.14 -24.31
C PRO A 354 9.02 33.72 -24.50
N ALA A 355 8.98 33.22 -25.73
CA ALA A 355 9.55 31.96 -26.15
C ALA A 355 11.08 32.05 -26.19
N LEU A 356 11.76 30.94 -25.90
CA LEU A 356 13.19 30.84 -26.14
C LEU A 356 13.44 30.60 -27.64
N PRO A 357 14.57 31.07 -28.19
CA PRO A 357 14.96 30.72 -29.56
C PRO A 357 15.04 29.19 -29.70
N ILE A 358 14.39 28.62 -30.72
CA ILE A 358 14.28 27.17 -30.96
C ILE A 358 15.67 26.50 -30.97
N ALA A 359 16.69 27.17 -31.50
CA ALA A 359 18.07 26.66 -31.55
C ALA A 359 18.79 26.60 -30.18
N ALA A 360 18.29 27.28 -29.15
CA ALA A 360 18.90 27.30 -27.81
C ALA A 360 18.32 26.22 -26.87
N ALA A 361 17.15 25.65 -27.21
CA ALA A 361 16.55 24.56 -26.47
C ALA A 361 17.03 23.23 -27.06
N GLY A 362 18.18 22.75 -26.58
CA GLY A 362 18.71 21.44 -26.96
C GLY A 362 17.63 20.37 -26.93
N ALA A 363 17.56 19.60 -28.01
CA ALA A 363 16.58 18.55 -28.22
C ALA A 363 16.49 17.59 -27.01
N HIS A 364 15.27 17.11 -26.80
CA HIS A 364 14.83 16.06 -25.86
C HIS A 364 14.43 16.51 -24.44
N VAL A 365 13.11 16.60 -24.23
CA VAL A 365 12.50 16.29 -22.93
C VAL A 365 12.47 14.77 -22.80
N ALA A 366 13.59 14.18 -22.39
CA ALA A 366 13.57 12.82 -21.87
C ALA A 366 13.00 12.86 -20.45
N VAL A 367 11.77 12.36 -20.29
CA VAL A 367 11.20 11.73 -19.08
C VAL A 367 11.06 12.59 -17.80
N GLN A 368 11.49 13.86 -17.76
CA GLN A 368 11.34 14.65 -16.53
C GLN A 368 9.95 15.27 -16.38
N THR A 369 9.25 14.87 -15.32
CA THR A 369 8.10 15.56 -14.76
C THR A 369 8.44 17.04 -14.57
N THR A 370 7.50 17.91 -14.91
CA THR A 370 7.57 19.36 -14.80
C THR A 370 7.87 19.81 -13.37
N PHE A 371 9.15 19.93 -13.01
CA PHE A 371 9.59 20.66 -11.84
C PHE A 371 9.79 22.12 -12.20
N VAL A 372 9.15 23.00 -11.42
CA VAL A 372 9.44 24.44 -11.40
C VAL A 372 10.83 24.61 -10.82
N CYS A 373 11.82 24.97 -11.63
CA CYS A 373 13.10 25.46 -11.14
C CYS A 373 12.87 26.86 -10.57
N GLN A 374 12.63 26.96 -9.25
CA GLN A 374 12.84 28.22 -8.55
C GLN A 374 14.35 28.48 -8.53
N GLN A 375 14.75 29.60 -9.14
CA GLN A 375 16.12 30.10 -9.06
C GLN A 375 16.47 30.35 -7.59
N GLN A 376 17.41 29.58 -7.04
CA GLN A 376 18.06 29.92 -5.78
C GLN A 376 19.16 30.96 -6.04
N ALA A 377 19.14 32.05 -5.26
CA ALA A 377 20.25 32.99 -5.15
C ALA A 377 21.43 32.35 -4.38
N PRO A 378 22.69 32.75 -4.65
CA PRO A 378 23.85 32.14 -4.01
C PRO A 378 24.08 32.76 -2.62
N VAL A 379 24.35 31.93 -1.61
CA VAL A 379 24.99 32.37 -0.37
C VAL A 379 26.11 31.40 -0.01
N ASP A 380 27.32 31.93 -0.01
CA ASP A 380 28.56 31.28 0.39
C ASP A 380 28.67 31.12 1.93
N ALA A 381 29.50 30.13 2.30
CA ALA A 381 30.47 30.11 3.41
C ALA A 381 30.25 29.20 4.66
N VAL A 382 31.08 28.14 4.69
CA VAL A 382 32.05 27.69 5.73
C VAL A 382 31.58 27.20 7.14
N HIS A 383 32.04 25.96 7.45
CA HIS A 383 32.15 25.14 8.70
C HIS A 383 32.69 25.83 10.00
N PRO A 384 32.77 25.20 11.23
CA PRO A 384 32.92 23.76 11.58
C PRO A 384 32.21 23.21 12.87
N GLN A 385 32.44 21.91 13.17
CA GLN A 385 32.03 21.09 14.33
C GLN A 385 32.59 21.56 15.70
N PRO A 386 32.15 20.95 16.84
CA PRO A 386 33.03 19.95 17.48
C PRO A 386 32.34 18.70 18.13
N ALA A 387 33.19 17.86 18.72
CA ALA A 387 33.14 16.44 19.08
C ALA A 387 32.49 16.01 20.44
N ASN A 388 32.44 14.68 20.61
CA ASN A 388 32.41 13.84 21.84
C ASN A 388 31.08 13.68 22.61
N ALA A 389 30.74 12.57 23.27
CA ALA A 389 31.19 11.15 23.31
C ALA A 389 30.17 10.35 24.17
N ALA A 390 30.12 9.02 23.94
CA ALA A 390 29.73 7.93 24.86
C ALA A 390 28.27 7.77 25.36
N ALA A 391 27.62 6.68 24.93
CA ALA A 391 27.28 5.51 25.76
C ALA A 391 26.47 4.50 24.92
N ALA A 392 27.06 3.35 24.64
CA ALA A 392 26.47 2.28 23.83
C ALA A 392 25.43 1.48 24.63
N VAL A 393 24.25 1.28 24.03
CA VAL A 393 23.31 0.22 24.40
C VAL A 393 23.00 -0.53 23.11
N GLU A 394 23.46 -1.77 23.05
CA GLU A 394 23.36 -2.64 21.87
C GLU A 394 21.90 -2.91 21.53
N CYS A 395 21.51 -2.51 20.32
CA CYS A 395 20.34 -3.02 19.62
C CYS A 395 20.88 -3.98 18.55
N TYR A 396 20.45 -5.24 18.60
CA TYR A 396 20.78 -6.21 17.56
C TYR A 396 19.94 -5.90 16.32
N ALA A 397 20.60 -5.54 15.22
CA ALA A 397 20.01 -5.57 13.89
C ALA A 397 19.88 -7.04 13.45
N LEU A 398 18.73 -7.41 12.90
CA LEU A 398 18.49 -8.71 12.27
C LEU A 398 18.87 -8.68 10.79
#